data_AF-A0A5J5U4T6-F1
#
_entry.id   AF-A0A5J5U4T6-F1
#
_cell.length_a   1.000
_cell.length_b   1.000
_cell.length_c   1.000
_cell.angle_alpha   90.00
_cell.angle_beta   90.00
_cell.angle_gamma   90.00
#
_symmetry.space_group_name_H-M   'P 1'
#
loop_
_entity.id
_entity.type
_entity.pdbx_description
1 polymer ?
#
loop_
_entity_poly.entity_id
_entity_poly.type
_entity_poly.pdbx_seq_one_letter_code
_entity_poly.pdbx_strand_id
1 'polypeptide(L)'
;MTSKSQLELLNSSHQSKVLKAAIFSRFVLFILSILWRTLLAPYDTSASLNPTCRRNPPLPSPLLPSLGSAIENGVIWDSVYFVRIAQCGYEYEQSYAFLPLLPACIFAFSRTVFAPLDTIIGYRAVLALSGYVVCNVAFIFTAMYFYRLSVIILKDPNVAL
;
A
#
# COMPACT_ATOMS: atom_id res chain seq x y z
N MET A 1 25.79 15.88 31.94
CA MET A 1 25.82 15.62 30.48
C MET A 1 25.48 14.18 30.10
N THR A 2 25.65 13.19 30.99
CA THR A 2 25.44 11.75 30.73
C THR A 2 23.99 11.28 30.60
N SER A 3 23.02 11.93 31.27
CA SER A 3 21.61 11.51 31.24
C SER A 3 20.91 11.80 29.89
N LYS A 4 21.19 12.95 29.27
CA LYS A 4 20.60 13.30 27.96
C LYS A 4 21.10 12.38 26.83
N SER A 5 22.39 12.06 26.81
CA SER A 5 22.95 11.15 25.81
C SER A 5 22.42 9.73 25.95
N GLN A 6 22.21 9.25 27.18
CA GLN A 6 21.59 7.93 27.41
C GLN A 6 20.13 7.88 26.96
N LEU A 7 19.36 8.95 27.17
CA LEU A 7 17.98 9.04 26.69
C LEU A 7 17.90 9.06 25.16
N GLU A 8 18.81 9.77 24.49
CA GLU A 8 18.90 9.80 23.03
C GLU A 8 19.27 8.44 22.43
N LEU A 9 20.24 7.73 23.05
CA LEU A 9 20.61 6.37 22.67
C LEU A 9 19.44 5.39 22.85
N LEU A 10 18.70 5.49 23.97
CA LEU A 10 17.52 4.67 24.23
C LEU A 10 16.42 4.91 23.18
N ASN A 11 16.12 6.17 22.88
CA ASN A 11 15.13 6.56 21.87
C ASN A 11 15.52 6.04 20.48
N SER A 12 16.80 6.16 20.09
CA SER A 12 17.31 5.61 18.82
C SER A 12 17.15 4.08 18.75
N SER A 13 17.47 3.38 19.84
CA SER A 13 17.26 1.92 19.96
C SER A 13 15.78 1.54 19.82
N HIS A 14 14.89 2.26 20.48
CA HIS A 14 13.44 2.03 20.40
C HIS A 14 12.88 2.32 19.01
N GLN A 15 13.30 3.41 18.36
CA GLN A 15 12.96 3.69 16.97
C GLN A 15 13.38 2.55 16.03
N SER A 16 14.57 1.97 16.24
CA SER A 16 15.02 0.80 15.48
C SER A 16 14.12 -0.42 15.70
N LYS A 17 13.70 -0.68 16.96
CA LYS A 17 12.76 -1.76 17.29
C LYS A 17 11.40 -1.55 16.61
N VAL A 18 10.84 -0.34 16.70
CA VAL A 18 9.55 0.01 16.06
C VAL A 18 9.64 -0.14 14.55
N LEU A 19 10.72 0.34 13.92
CA LEU A 19 10.92 0.20 12.49
C LEU A 19 10.97 -1.28 12.07
N LYS A 20 11.76 -2.10 12.78
CA LYS A 20 11.88 -3.54 12.50
C LYS A 20 10.54 -4.24 12.69
N ALA A 21 9.81 -3.94 13.77
CA ALA A 21 8.49 -4.51 14.04
C ALA A 21 7.46 -4.10 12.97
N ALA A 22 7.47 -2.84 12.54
CA ALA A 22 6.58 -2.33 11.50
C ALA A 22 6.85 -3.06 10.17
N ILE A 23 8.10 -3.14 9.73
CA ILE A 23 8.51 -3.87 8.52
C ILE A 23 8.13 -5.35 8.62
N PHE A 24 8.48 -6.01 9.72
CA PHE A 24 8.16 -7.41 9.96
C PHE A 24 6.64 -7.67 9.88
N SER A 25 5.82 -6.79 10.48
CA SER A 25 4.36 -6.92 10.41
C SER A 25 3.83 -6.87 8.97
N ARG A 26 4.46 -6.08 8.08
CA ARG A 26 4.04 -6.00 6.67
C ARG A 26 4.34 -7.28 5.91
N PHE A 27 5.50 -7.89 6.16
CA PHE A 27 5.84 -9.20 5.61
C PHE A 27 4.91 -10.30 6.13
N VAL A 28 4.62 -10.31 7.43
CA VAL A 28 3.69 -11.28 8.03
C VAL A 28 2.30 -11.15 7.39
N LEU A 29 1.76 -9.93 7.27
CA LEU A 29 0.46 -9.73 6.62
C LEU A 29 0.48 -10.11 5.14
N PHE A 30 1.56 -9.85 4.42
CA PHE A 30 1.69 -10.30 3.03
C PHE A 30 1.65 -11.83 2.91
N ILE A 31 2.44 -12.52 3.75
CA ILE A 31 2.49 -13.99 3.78
C ILE A 31 1.12 -14.56 4.15
N LEU A 32 0.48 -14.03 5.19
CA LEU A 32 -0.86 -14.45 5.59
C LEU A 32 -1.88 -14.21 4.47
N SER A 33 -1.79 -13.08 3.77
CA SER A 33 -2.68 -12.77 2.65
C SER A 33 -2.56 -13.80 1.52
N ILE A 34 -1.33 -14.22 1.19
CA ILE A 34 -1.09 -15.29 0.21
C ILE A 34 -1.62 -16.62 0.75
N LEU A 35 -1.23 -16.98 1.98
CA LEU A 35 -1.60 -18.24 2.61
C LEU A 35 -3.13 -18.42 2.62
N TRP A 36 -3.87 -17.44 3.10
CA TRP A 36 -5.33 -17.53 3.17
C TRP A 36 -5.99 -17.60 1.80
N ARG A 37 -5.47 -16.88 0.80
CA ARG A 37 -5.96 -16.98 -0.58
C ARG A 37 -5.67 -18.32 -1.24
N THR A 38 -4.65 -19.05 -0.78
CA THR A 38 -4.38 -20.42 -1.25
C THR A 38 -5.20 -21.48 -0.53
N LEU A 39 -5.55 -21.26 0.75
CA LEU A 39 -6.29 -22.22 1.56
C LEU A 39 -7.81 -22.07 1.44
N LEU A 40 -8.29 -20.85 1.21
CA LEU A 40 -9.72 -20.51 1.22
C LEU A 40 -10.13 -19.87 -0.09
N ALA A 41 -11.34 -20.18 -0.54
CA ALA A 41 -11.96 -19.45 -1.64
C ALA A 41 -12.27 -18.00 -1.20
N PRO A 42 -11.88 -16.98 -1.97
CA PRO A 42 -12.21 -15.60 -1.64
C PRO A 42 -13.72 -15.37 -1.73
N TYR A 43 -14.25 -14.57 -0.81
CA TYR A 43 -15.63 -14.10 -0.89
C TYR A 43 -15.83 -13.26 -2.16
N ASP A 44 -16.94 -13.47 -2.85
CA ASP A 44 -17.28 -12.70 -4.04
C ASP A 44 -17.60 -11.25 -3.66
N THR A 45 -16.65 -10.36 -3.92
CA THR A 45 -16.78 -8.92 -3.69
C THR A 45 -17.10 -8.17 -4.98
N SER A 46 -17.37 -8.89 -6.08
CA SER A 46 -17.46 -8.33 -7.44
C SER A 46 -16.24 -7.51 -7.88
N ALA A 47 -15.12 -7.59 -7.14
CA ALA A 47 -13.93 -6.76 -7.34
C ALA A 47 -13.16 -7.08 -8.62
N SER A 48 -13.40 -8.26 -9.20
CA SER A 48 -12.88 -8.66 -10.51
C SER A 48 -13.58 -7.95 -11.68
N LEU A 49 -14.75 -7.35 -11.46
CA LEU A 49 -15.44 -6.57 -12.48
C LEU A 49 -14.70 -5.27 -12.73
N ASN A 50 -14.00 -5.20 -13.87
CA ASN A 50 -13.27 -4.02 -14.29
C ASN A 50 -13.63 -3.65 -15.75
N PRO A 51 -14.72 -2.90 -15.97
CA PRO A 51 -15.09 -2.42 -17.30
C PRO A 51 -13.98 -1.54 -17.88
N THR A 52 -13.93 -1.34 -19.20
CA THR A 52 -12.94 -0.43 -19.80
C THR A 52 -13.13 1.01 -19.32
N CYS A 53 -12.06 1.81 -19.23
CA CYS A 53 -12.20 3.25 -18.95
C CYS A 53 -12.91 3.91 -20.15
N ARG A 54 -13.79 4.88 -19.89
CA ARG A 54 -14.59 5.55 -20.94
C ARG A 54 -13.75 6.28 -21.98
N ARG A 55 -12.53 6.71 -21.62
CA ARG A 55 -11.65 7.55 -22.45
C ARG A 55 -10.40 6.86 -23.01
N ASN A 56 -10.20 5.55 -22.78
CA ASN A 56 -8.96 4.89 -23.19
C ASN A 56 -9.20 3.68 -24.10
N PRO A 57 -8.43 3.53 -25.19
CA PRO A 57 -8.43 2.32 -26.00
C PRO A 57 -7.87 1.12 -25.22
N PRO A 58 -8.16 -0.12 -25.67
CA PRO A 58 -7.58 -1.31 -25.05
C PRO A 58 -6.05 -1.28 -25.13
N LEU A 59 -5.39 -1.55 -24.00
CA LEU A 59 -3.94 -1.68 -23.93
C LEU A 59 -3.49 -3.03 -24.51
N PRO A 60 -2.26 -3.12 -25.04
CA PRO A 60 -1.68 -4.40 -25.45
C PRO A 60 -1.58 -5.37 -24.27
N SER A 61 -1.69 -6.66 -24.58
CA SER A 61 -1.54 -7.73 -23.59
C SER A 61 -0.13 -7.75 -23.00
N PRO A 62 0.01 -7.86 -21.66
CA PRO A 62 1.30 -7.89 -21.00
C PRO A 62 2.03 -9.23 -21.22
N LEU A 63 3.35 -9.25 -20.96
CA LEU A 63 4.19 -10.45 -21.12
C LEU A 63 3.85 -11.57 -20.13
N LEU A 64 3.45 -11.22 -18.91
CA LEU A 64 3.11 -12.14 -17.81
C LEU A 64 1.68 -11.86 -17.33
N PRO A 65 0.66 -12.20 -18.13
CA PRO A 65 -0.74 -11.88 -17.81
C PRO A 65 -1.24 -12.62 -16.55
N SER A 66 -0.74 -13.82 -16.27
CA SER A 66 -1.09 -14.57 -15.05
C SER A 66 -0.59 -13.89 -13.77
N LEU A 67 0.63 -13.34 -13.81
CA LEU A 67 1.19 -12.58 -12.69
C LEU A 67 0.43 -11.26 -12.50
N GLY A 68 0.12 -10.57 -13.60
CA GLY A 68 -0.74 -9.38 -13.56
C GLY A 68 -2.08 -9.67 -12.91
N SER A 69 -2.77 -10.72 -13.38
CA SER A 69 -4.04 -11.17 -12.82
C SER A 69 -3.94 -11.52 -11.33
N ALA A 70 -2.88 -12.21 -10.90
CA ALA A 70 -2.67 -12.55 -9.49
C ALA A 70 -2.54 -11.30 -8.60
N ILE A 71 -1.86 -10.26 -9.09
CA ILE A 71 -1.75 -8.97 -8.38
C ILE A 71 -3.10 -8.25 -8.37
N GLU A 72 -3.80 -8.22 -9.50
CA GLU A 72 -5.12 -7.57 -9.62
C GLU A 72 -6.19 -8.23 -8.75
N ASN A 73 -6.14 -9.55 -8.57
CA ASN A 73 -7.01 -10.28 -7.63
C ASN A 73 -6.80 -9.84 -6.17
N GLY A 74 -5.70 -9.15 -5.87
CA GLY A 74 -5.43 -8.51 -4.59
C GLY A 74 -6.23 -7.22 -4.35
N VAL A 75 -6.77 -6.60 -5.40
CA VAL A 75 -7.54 -5.34 -5.34
C VAL A 75 -8.99 -5.68 -4.98
N ILE A 76 -9.32 -5.53 -3.70
CA ILE A 76 -10.65 -5.83 -3.14
C ILE A 76 -11.16 -4.67 -2.26
N TRP A 77 -12.45 -4.65 -1.97
CA TRP A 77 -13.08 -3.60 -1.14
C TRP A 77 -12.79 -2.19 -1.68
N ASP A 78 -12.55 -1.23 -0.81
CA ASP A 78 -12.32 0.18 -1.15
C ASP A 78 -11.12 0.41 -2.08
N SER A 79 -10.16 -0.52 -2.12
CA SER A 79 -9.01 -0.42 -3.02
C SER A 79 -9.40 -0.46 -4.50
N VAL A 80 -10.55 -1.05 -4.84
CA VAL A 80 -11.10 -1.03 -6.20
C VAL A 80 -11.33 0.41 -6.66
N TYR A 81 -11.85 1.27 -5.78
CA TYR A 81 -12.09 2.68 -6.11
C TYR A 81 -10.78 3.46 -6.23
N PHE A 82 -9.83 3.29 -5.30
CA PHE A 82 -8.55 4.00 -5.38
C PHE A 82 -7.75 3.65 -6.64
N VAL A 83 -7.70 2.36 -7.01
CA VAL A 83 -7.05 1.91 -8.25
C VAL A 83 -7.83 2.40 -9.47
N ARG A 84 -9.17 2.36 -9.46
CA ARG A 84 -9.99 2.87 -10.57
C ARG A 84 -9.81 4.37 -10.78
N ILE A 85 -9.78 5.16 -9.72
CA ILE A 85 -9.55 6.61 -9.80
C ILE A 85 -8.15 6.91 -10.34
N ALA A 86 -7.13 6.17 -9.92
CA ALA A 86 -5.78 6.31 -10.48
C ALA A 86 -5.72 5.89 -11.96
N GLN A 87 -6.52 4.90 -12.36
CA GLN A 87 -6.55 4.37 -13.72
C GLN A 87 -7.32 5.27 -14.71
N CYS A 88 -8.53 5.68 -14.33
CA CYS A 88 -9.53 6.29 -15.22
C CYS A 88 -9.98 7.69 -14.76
N GLY A 89 -9.55 8.15 -13.58
CA GLY A 89 -10.08 9.35 -12.94
C GLY A 89 -11.43 9.11 -12.26
N TYR A 90 -12.05 10.21 -11.82
CA TYR A 90 -13.37 10.20 -11.17
C TYR A 90 -14.49 10.06 -12.23
N GLU A 91 -14.73 8.82 -12.68
CA GLU A 91 -15.73 8.51 -13.71
C GLU A 91 -17.17 8.42 -13.17
N TYR A 92 -17.34 7.93 -11.94
CA TYR A 92 -18.64 7.64 -11.33
C TYR A 92 -18.86 8.47 -10.07
N GLU A 93 -20.13 8.76 -9.76
CA GLU A 93 -20.52 9.57 -8.60
C GLU A 93 -20.02 8.99 -7.27
N GLN A 94 -20.12 7.66 -7.10
CA GLN A 94 -19.61 6.96 -5.91
C GLN A 94 -18.11 7.16 -5.68
N SER A 95 -17.33 7.42 -6.74
CA SER A 95 -15.89 7.64 -6.60
C SER A 95 -15.57 8.94 -5.88
N TYR A 96 -16.46 9.93 -5.87
CA TYR A 96 -16.24 11.23 -5.20
C TYR A 96 -16.17 11.14 -3.67
N ALA A 97 -16.57 10.03 -3.06
CA ALA A 97 -16.37 9.78 -1.64
C ALA A 97 -14.89 9.54 -1.28
N PHE A 98 -14.04 9.21 -2.24
CA PHE A 98 -12.63 8.87 -2.02
C PHE A 98 -11.72 10.06 -2.30
N LEU A 99 -10.88 10.42 -1.32
CA LEU A 99 -9.96 11.55 -1.44
C LEU A 99 -8.84 11.30 -2.49
N PRO A 100 -8.37 12.35 -3.19
CA PRO A 100 -7.52 12.20 -4.38
C PRO A 100 -6.04 11.92 -4.08
N LEU A 101 -5.56 12.13 -2.84
CA LEU A 101 -4.13 12.01 -2.53
C LEU A 101 -3.59 10.59 -2.77
N LEU A 102 -4.29 9.57 -2.28
CA LEU A 102 -3.85 8.18 -2.47
C LEU A 102 -3.89 7.78 -3.97
N PRO A 103 -4.97 8.01 -4.73
CA PRO A 103 -4.97 7.80 -6.18
C PRO A 103 -3.85 8.56 -6.92
N ALA A 104 -3.57 9.81 -6.55
CA ALA A 104 -2.50 10.58 -7.15
C ALA A 104 -1.12 9.97 -6.88
N CYS A 105 -0.86 9.51 -5.66
CA CYS A 105 0.37 8.78 -5.32
C CYS A 105 0.49 7.46 -6.10
N ILE A 106 -0.60 6.70 -6.19
CA ILE A 106 -0.66 5.45 -6.97
C ILE A 106 -0.29 5.72 -8.43
N PHE A 107 -0.93 6.72 -9.04
CA PHE A 107 -0.65 7.12 -10.41
C PHE A 107 0.81 7.55 -10.59
N ALA A 108 1.32 8.44 -9.72
CA ALA A 108 2.69 8.92 -9.80
C ALA A 108 3.72 7.78 -9.74
N PHE A 109 3.57 6.83 -8.81
CA PHE A 109 4.47 5.68 -8.71
C PHE A 109 4.35 4.74 -9.92
N SER A 110 3.15 4.52 -10.43
CA SER A 110 2.94 3.69 -11.63
C SER A 110 3.61 4.27 -12.88
N ARG A 111 3.64 5.61 -13.00
CA ARG A 111 4.23 6.32 -14.13
C ARG A 111 5.71 6.66 -13.96
N THR A 112 6.29 6.36 -12.80
CA THR A 112 7.70 6.62 -12.50
C THR A 112 8.42 5.33 -12.11
N VAL A 113 8.47 5.02 -10.82
CA VAL A 113 9.22 3.90 -10.23
C VAL A 113 8.84 2.57 -10.88
N PHE A 114 7.55 2.36 -11.18
CA PHE A 114 7.06 1.09 -11.72
C PHE A 114 6.67 1.14 -13.19
N ALA A 115 6.92 2.25 -13.90
CA ALA A 115 6.58 2.36 -15.32
C ALA A 115 7.18 1.25 -16.21
N PRO A 116 8.42 0.76 -15.98
CA PRO A 116 8.97 -0.34 -16.77
C PRO A 116 8.19 -1.65 -16.65
N LEU A 117 7.36 -1.82 -15.62
CA LEU A 117 6.57 -3.03 -15.40
C LEU A 117 5.25 -3.05 -16.19
N ASP A 118 4.84 -1.92 -16.80
CA ASP A 118 3.56 -1.80 -17.52
C ASP A 118 3.43 -2.86 -18.62
N THR A 119 4.52 -3.10 -19.36
CA THR A 119 4.56 -4.12 -20.44
C THR A 119 4.69 -5.55 -19.90
N ILE A 120 5.16 -5.72 -18.66
CA ILE A 120 5.45 -7.02 -18.08
C ILE A 120 4.19 -7.60 -17.42
N ILE A 121 3.54 -6.84 -16.54
CA ILE A 121 2.40 -7.34 -15.75
C ILE A 121 1.09 -6.63 -16.09
N GLY A 122 1.13 -5.57 -16.90
CA GLY A 122 -0.05 -4.80 -17.29
C GLY A 122 -0.26 -3.58 -16.39
N TYR A 123 -0.80 -2.51 -16.98
CA TYR A 123 -0.95 -1.22 -16.31
C TYR A 123 -1.78 -1.27 -15.01
N ARG A 124 -2.87 -2.04 -14.99
CA ARG A 124 -3.71 -2.14 -13.79
C ARG A 124 -3.01 -2.89 -12.66
N ALA A 125 -2.28 -3.96 -12.96
CA ALA A 125 -1.41 -4.62 -11.99
C ALA A 125 -0.30 -3.69 -11.45
N VAL A 126 0.27 -2.83 -12.30
CA VAL A 126 1.25 -1.81 -11.86
C VAL A 126 0.63 -0.78 -10.92
N LEU A 127 -0.60 -0.31 -11.19
CA LEU A 127 -1.33 0.56 -10.27
C LEU A 127 -1.61 -0.14 -8.93
N ALA A 128 -2.04 -1.40 -8.96
CA ALA A 128 -2.27 -2.19 -7.75
C ALA A 128 -0.97 -2.36 -6.92
N LEU A 129 0.14 -2.69 -7.57
CA LEU A 129 1.46 -2.77 -6.94
C LEU A 129 1.89 -1.42 -6.34
N SER A 130 1.67 -0.33 -7.07
CA SER A 130 1.95 1.03 -6.60
C SER A 130 1.15 1.36 -5.34
N GLY A 131 -0.14 1.02 -5.30
CA GLY A 131 -0.98 1.16 -4.10
C GLY A 131 -0.48 0.32 -2.92
N TYR A 132 -0.08 -0.93 -3.17
CA TYR A 132 0.51 -1.77 -2.13
C TYR A 132 1.75 -1.12 -1.52
N VAL A 133 2.68 -0.65 -2.35
CA VAL A 133 3.93 -0.03 -1.90
C VAL A 133 3.66 1.27 -1.15
N VAL A 134 2.85 2.18 -1.70
CA VAL A 134 2.53 3.46 -1.06
C VAL A 134 1.88 3.25 0.31
N CYS A 135 0.89 2.35 0.41
CA CYS A 135 0.21 2.08 1.68
C CYS A 135 1.16 1.45 2.73
N ASN A 136 2.04 0.53 2.34
CA ASN A 136 2.98 -0.10 3.27
C ASN A 136 4.07 0.87 3.74
N VAL A 137 4.58 1.73 2.85
CA VAL A 137 5.53 2.79 3.22
C VAL A 137 4.87 3.80 4.15
N ALA A 138 3.64 4.23 3.84
CA ALA A 138 2.87 5.11 4.71
C ALA A 138 2.64 4.48 6.10
N PHE A 139 2.33 3.19 6.17
CA PHE A 139 2.19 2.47 7.44
C PHE A 139 3.47 2.53 8.28
N ILE A 140 4.64 2.31 7.67
CA ILE A 140 5.93 2.37 8.37
C ILE A 140 6.19 3.77 8.91
N PHE A 141 5.93 4.81 8.11
CA PHE A 141 6.04 6.19 8.58
C PHE A 141 5.09 6.47 9.74
N THR A 142 3.83 6.04 9.62
CA THR A 142 2.82 6.21 10.68
C THR A 142 3.25 5.56 11.99
N ALA A 143 3.79 4.33 11.97
CA ALA A 143 4.31 3.67 13.16
C ALA A 143 5.45 4.47 13.84
N MET A 144 6.37 5.01 13.04
CA MET A 144 7.47 5.83 13.55
C MET A 144 6.99 7.17 14.13
N TYR A 145 6.06 7.84 13.46
CA TYR A 145 5.48 9.09 13.95
C TYR A 145 4.63 8.87 15.20
N PHE A 146 3.87 7.78 15.28
CA PHE A 146 3.14 7.43 16.50
C PHE A 146 4.08 7.18 17.67
N TYR A 147 5.17 6.43 17.49
CA TYR A 147 6.15 6.26 18.56
C TYR A 147 6.72 7.60 19.03
N ARG A 148 7.13 8.48 18.11
CA ARG A 148 7.63 9.82 18.45
C ARG A 148 6.60 10.65 19.22
N LEU A 149 5.35 10.61 18.78
CA LEU A 149 4.24 11.27 19.45
C LEU A 149 4.01 10.70 20.86
N SER A 150 4.03 9.37 21.01
CA SER A 150 3.89 8.69 22.30
C SER A 150 5.00 9.10 23.28
N VAL A 151 6.25 9.23 22.83
CA VAL A 151 7.36 9.73 23.68
C VAL A 151 7.10 11.16 24.15
N ILE A 152 6.57 12.03 23.28
CA ILE A 152 6.26 13.42 23.63
C ILE A 152 5.12 13.49 24.67
N ILE A 153 4.07 12.69 24.49
CA ILE A 153 2.89 12.69 25.36
C ILE A 153 3.18 12.03 26.71
N LEU A 154 3.77 10.83 26.70
CA LEU A 154 3.97 10.00 27.89
C LEU A 154 5.22 10.39 28.67
N LYS A 155 6.17 11.09 28.04
CA LYS A 155 7.46 11.52 28.62
C LYS A 155 8.34 10.37 29.14
N ASP A 156 8.00 9.12 28.83
CA ASP A 156 8.77 7.92 29.15
C ASP A 156 8.91 7.02 27.90
N PRO A 157 10.12 6.86 27.34
CA PRO A 157 10.35 6.03 26.17
C PRO A 157 10.08 4.54 26.36
N ASN A 158 10.03 4.03 27.59
CA ASN A 158 9.73 2.62 27.87
C ASN A 158 8.24 2.34 27.83
N VAL A 159 7.42 3.29 28.30
CA VAL A 159 5.96 3.20 28.23
C VAL A 159 5.47 3.50 26.80
N ALA A 160 6.22 4.31 26.05
CA ALA A 160 5.90 4.68 24.67
C ALA A 160 6.22 3.61 23.62
N LEU A 161 7.07 2.63 23.95
CA LEU A 161 7.47 1.52 23.07
C LEU A 161 6.38 0.44 23.04
#